data_AF-A0A7Y3JBW0-F1
#
_entry.id   AF-A0A7Y3JBW0-F1
#
_cell.length_a   1.000
_cell.length_b   1.000
_cell.length_c   1.000
_cell.angle_alpha   90.00
_cell.angle_beta   90.00
_cell.angle_gamma   90.00
#
_symmetry.space_group_name_H-M   'P 1'
#
loop_
_entity.id
_entity.type
_entity.pdbx_description
1 polymer ?
#
loop_
_entity_poly.entity_id
_entity_poly.type
_entity_poly.pdbx_seq_one_letter_code
_entity_poly.pdbx_strand_id
1 'polypeptide(L)'
;MPSVRTGELPREAQHTLQLIRLGGPFPYAKDGIVFGNYEHILPQRRRGYYREYTVPTPGSRNRGAQRLVCGGPPRTPDLCYYTHDHYASFQAIAH
;
A
#
# COMPACT_ATOMS: atom_id res chain seq x y z
N MET A 1 13.14 3.53 -8.51
CA MET A 1 11.67 3.68 -8.39
C MET A 1 11.36 5.16 -8.18
N PRO A 2 10.36 5.74 -8.87
CA PRO A 2 9.92 7.12 -8.64
C PRO A 2 9.35 7.34 -7.22
N SER A 3 9.25 8.60 -6.81
CA SER A 3 8.65 9.01 -5.54
C SER A 3 7.48 9.96 -5.76
N VAL A 4 6.50 9.91 -4.87
CA VAL A 4 5.29 10.74 -4.89
C VAL A 4 5.00 11.28 -3.49
N ARG A 5 4.59 12.55 -3.37
CA ARG A 5 4.25 13.10 -2.05
C ARG A 5 2.88 12.60 -1.61
N THR A 6 2.68 12.45 -0.30
CA THR A 6 1.39 12.01 0.25
C THR A 6 0.20 12.84 -0.26
N GLY A 7 0.36 14.17 -0.38
CA GLY A 7 -0.69 15.06 -0.88
C GLY A 7 -1.00 14.95 -2.37
N GLU A 8 -0.13 14.29 -3.16
CA GLU A 8 -0.31 14.07 -4.60
C GLU A 8 -0.98 12.73 -4.91
N LEU A 9 -1.14 11.87 -3.90
CA LEU A 9 -1.85 10.60 -4.07
C LEU A 9 -3.36 10.80 -4.26
N PRO A 10 -4.06 9.86 -4.90
CA PRO A 10 -5.52 9.81 -4.86
C PRO A 10 -6.06 9.89 -3.43
N ARG A 11 -7.23 10.51 -3.24
CA ARG A 11 -7.82 10.71 -1.90
C ARG A 11 -8.04 9.39 -1.15
N GLU A 12 -8.39 8.35 -1.88
CA GLU A 12 -8.59 7.00 -1.36
C GLU A 12 -7.30 6.39 -0.82
N ALA A 13 -6.15 6.66 -1.47
CA ALA A 13 -4.84 6.23 -0.98
C ALA A 13 -4.43 7.00 0.28
N GLN A 14 -4.69 8.30 0.33
CA GLN A 14 -4.45 9.12 1.53
C GLN A 14 -5.27 8.61 2.73
N HIS A 15 -6.56 8.31 2.51
CA HIS A 15 -7.41 7.72 3.53
C HIS A 15 -6.91 6.34 3.96
N THR A 16 -6.47 5.49 3.03
CA THR A 16 -5.93 4.18 3.36
C THR A 16 -4.64 4.30 4.21
N LEU A 17 -3.76 5.27 3.93
CA LEU A 17 -2.61 5.57 4.79
C LEU A 17 -3.02 5.94 6.22
N GLN A 18 -4.09 6.72 6.37
CA GLN A 18 -4.62 7.06 7.69
C GLN A 18 -5.14 5.83 8.43
N LEU A 19 -5.90 4.96 7.76
CA LEU A 19 -6.37 3.69 8.34
C LEU A 19 -5.20 2.78 8.75
N ILE A 20 -4.13 2.73 7.96
CA ILE A 20 -2.92 1.98 8.31
C ILE A 20 -2.33 2.49 9.63
N ARG A 21 -2.19 3.82 9.79
CA ARG A 21 -1.67 4.44 11.03
C ARG A 21 -2.58 4.19 12.24
N LEU A 22 -3.89 4.21 12.03
CA LEU A 22 -4.89 3.90 13.08
C LEU A 22 -4.98 2.39 13.40
N GLY A 23 -4.50 1.54 12.49
CA GLY A 23 -4.57 0.09 12.63
C GLY A 23 -5.90 -0.53 12.23
N GLY A 24 -6.64 0.13 11.34
CA GLY A 24 -7.96 -0.29 10.86
C GLY A 24 -9.13 0.47 11.53
N PRO A 25 -10.37 -0.02 11.39
CA PRO A 25 -10.75 -1.24 10.68
C PRO A 25 -10.47 -1.16 9.17
N PHE A 26 -10.11 -2.29 8.57
CA PHE A 26 -9.85 -2.36 7.12
C PHE A 26 -11.06 -2.95 6.38
N PRO A 27 -11.45 -2.37 5.24
CA PRO A 27 -12.68 -2.76 4.54
C PRO A 27 -12.57 -4.09 3.79
N TYR A 28 -11.36 -4.57 3.45
CA TYR A 28 -11.19 -5.81 2.70
C TYR A 28 -10.42 -6.87 3.50
N ALA A 29 -10.85 -8.13 3.38
CA ALA A 29 -10.24 -9.26 4.09
C ALA A 29 -8.75 -9.50 3.76
N LYS A 30 -8.24 -8.92 2.68
CA LYS A 30 -6.84 -9.02 2.25
C LYS A 30 -6.00 -7.85 2.77
N ASP A 31 -6.59 -6.85 3.39
CA ASP A 31 -5.85 -5.71 3.91
C ASP A 31 -5.05 -6.12 5.15
N GLY A 32 -3.76 -5.79 5.16
CA GLY A 32 -2.81 -6.12 6.22
C GLY A 32 -2.14 -7.49 6.07
N ILE A 33 -2.46 -8.29 5.04
CA ILE A 33 -1.75 -9.54 4.79
C ILE A 33 -0.33 -9.28 4.29
N VAL A 34 0.54 -10.29 4.41
CA VAL A 34 1.93 -10.21 3.93
C VAL A 34 1.95 -10.08 2.40
N PHE A 35 2.69 -9.09 1.90
CA PHE A 35 3.04 -8.96 0.49
C PHE A 35 4.38 -9.64 0.23
N GLY A 36 4.41 -10.53 -0.78
CA GLY A 36 5.54 -11.42 -1.03
C GLY A 36 6.74 -10.77 -1.72
N ASN A 37 6.53 -9.71 -2.52
CA ASN A 37 7.56 -9.09 -3.35
C ASN A 37 8.33 -10.11 -4.23
N TYR A 38 7.60 -10.99 -4.93
CA TYR A 38 8.15 -12.09 -5.73
C TYR A 38 8.88 -11.59 -6.99
N GLU A 39 8.39 -10.50 -7.57
CA GLU A 39 8.94 -9.82 -8.74
C GLU A 39 10.13 -8.92 -8.37
N HIS A 40 10.44 -8.82 -7.06
CA HIS A 40 11.57 -8.06 -6.52
C HIS A 40 11.63 -6.58 -6.94
N ILE A 41 10.49 -5.96 -7.21
CA ILE A 41 10.40 -4.53 -7.58
C ILE A 41 10.68 -3.64 -6.36
N LEU A 42 10.22 -4.05 -5.17
CA LEU A 42 10.56 -3.37 -3.92
C LEU A 42 11.93 -3.87 -3.39
N PRO A 43 12.64 -3.07 -2.56
CA PRO A 43 13.89 -3.52 -1.95
C PRO A 43 13.76 -4.87 -1.25
N GLN A 44 14.78 -5.72 -1.34
CA GLN A 44 14.77 -7.02 -0.69
C GLN A 44 14.82 -6.87 0.84
N ARG A 45 13.87 -7.51 1.52
CA ARG A 45 13.71 -7.50 2.97
C ARG A 45 13.27 -8.88 3.45
N ARG A 46 13.40 -9.13 4.76
CA ARG A 46 12.95 -10.40 5.36
C ARG A 46 11.46 -10.65 5.08
N ARG A 47 11.08 -11.93 4.96
CA ARG A 47 9.67 -12.32 4.78
C ARG A 47 8.80 -11.72 5.87
N GLY A 48 7.63 -11.21 5.48
CA GLY A 48 6.70 -10.54 6.41
C GLY A 48 7.00 -9.07 6.68
N TYR A 49 8.05 -8.51 6.08
CA TYR A 49 8.35 -7.08 6.19
C TYR A 49 7.31 -6.20 5.49
N TYR A 50 6.79 -6.64 4.33
CA TYR A 50 5.79 -5.90 3.56
C TYR A 50 4.38 -6.41 3.81
N ARG A 51 3.41 -5.48 3.85
CA ARG A 51 1.98 -5.76 3.92
C ARG A 51 1.22 -4.96 2.88
N GLU A 52 0.17 -5.55 2.30
CA GLU A 52 -0.67 -4.88 1.32
C GLU A 52 -1.97 -4.34 1.91
N TYR A 53 -2.45 -3.23 1.35
CA TYR A 53 -3.74 -2.61 1.69
C TYR A 53 -4.41 -2.13 0.41
N THR A 54 -5.71 -2.37 0.32
CA THR A 54 -6.54 -1.97 -0.81
C THR A 54 -6.72 -0.47 -0.81
N VAL A 55 -6.48 0.17 -1.95
CA VAL A 55 -6.96 1.53 -2.21
C VAL A 55 -8.25 1.40 -3.02
N PRO A 56 -9.42 1.76 -2.45
CA PRO A 56 -10.68 1.66 -3.17
C PRO A 56 -10.65 2.46 -4.47
N THR A 57 -11.16 1.87 -5.55
CA THR A 57 -11.43 2.61 -6.79
C THR A 57 -12.91 2.97 -6.79
N PRO A 58 -13.29 4.26 -6.85
CA PRO A 58 -14.69 4.67 -6.88
C PRO A 58 -15.50 3.94 -7.95
N GLY A 59 -16.68 3.43 -7.58
CA GLY A 59 -17.57 2.69 -8.48
C GLY A 59 -17.16 1.23 -8.77
N SER A 60 -15.99 0.77 -8.29
CA SER A 60 -15.60 -0.63 -8.46
C SER A 60 -16.40 -1.55 -7.53
N ARG A 61 -16.85 -2.68 -8.05
CA ARG A 61 -17.49 -3.77 -7.28
C ARG A 61 -16.47 -4.75 -6.66
N ASN A 62 -15.19 -4.62 -7.03
CA ASN A 62 -14.09 -5.43 -6.54
C ASN A 62 -13.02 -4.54 -5.90
N ARG A 63 -11.91 -5.15 -5.45
CA ARG A 63 -10.79 -4.41 -4.82
C ARG A 63 -10.08 -3.42 -5.75
N GLY A 64 -10.34 -3.43 -7.06
CA GLY A 64 -9.61 -2.64 -8.05
C GLY A 64 -8.14 -3.06 -8.17
N ALA A 65 -7.36 -2.28 -8.93
CA ALA A 65 -5.93 -2.51 -9.16
C ALA A 65 -5.02 -1.77 -8.18
N GLN A 66 -5.54 -0.76 -7.47
CA GLN A 66 -4.73 0.15 -6.67
C GLN A 66 -4.43 -0.42 -5.28
N ARG A 67 -3.18 -0.31 -4.83
CA ARG A 67 -2.74 -0.79 -3.51
C ARG A 67 -1.73 0.13 -2.88
N LEU A 68 -1.70 0.10 -1.56
CA LEU A 68 -0.54 0.50 -0.77
C LEU A 68 0.20 -0.77 -0.31
N VAL A 69 1.52 -0.76 -0.43
CA VAL A 69 2.39 -1.76 0.19
C VAL A 69 3.27 -1.04 1.20
N CYS A 70 3.11 -1.36 2.48
CA CYS A 70 3.89 -0.72 3.54
C CYS A 70 4.87 -1.71 4.15
N GLY A 71 6.11 -1.26 4.32
CA GLY A 71 7.19 -1.99 4.98
C GLY A 71 7.33 -1.61 6.46
N GLY A 72 7.79 -2.56 7.28
CA GLY A 72 8.10 -2.33 8.69
C GLY A 72 7.01 -2.82 9.64
N PRO A 73 7.04 -2.37 10.91
CA PRO A 73 6.04 -2.75 11.90
C PRO A 73 4.62 -2.32 11.49
N PRO A 74 3.58 -3.11 11.80
CA PRO A 74 2.20 -2.68 11.63
C PRO A 74 1.92 -1.35 12.36
N ARG A 75 1.05 -0.50 11.81
CA ARG A 75 0.65 0.83 12.33
C ARG A 75 1.73 1.92 12.32
N THR A 76 3.00 1.55 12.37
CA THR A 76 4.14 2.47 12.25
C THR A 76 5.07 2.03 11.11
N PRO A 77 4.60 2.08 9.85
CA PRO A 77 5.41 1.65 8.72
C PRO A 77 6.61 2.58 8.51
N ASP A 78 7.75 2.01 8.14
CA ASP A 78 8.98 2.76 7.85
C ASP A 78 8.82 3.55 6.54
N LEU A 79 8.24 2.89 5.53
CA LEU A 79 8.00 3.42 4.20
C LEU A 79 6.82 2.69 3.55
N CYS A 80 6.00 3.44 2.82
CA CYS A 80 4.91 2.89 2.02
C CYS A 80 5.14 3.17 0.54
N TYR A 81 4.61 2.28 -0.29
CA TYR A 81 4.67 2.34 -1.74
C TYR A 81 3.25 2.30 -2.30
N TYR A 82 2.99 3.08 -3.33
CA TYR A 82 1.73 3.09 -4.05
C TYR A 82 1.89 2.37 -5.40
N THR A 83 0.95 1.51 -5.74
CA THR A 83 0.79 0.93 -7.08
C THR A 83 -0.62 1.23 -7.56
N HIS A 84 -0.75 1.58 -8.84
CA HIS A 84 -2.03 1.85 -9.50
C HIS A 84 -2.42 0.77 -10.51
N ASP A 85 -1.53 -0.19 -10.74
CA ASP A 85 -1.52 -1.12 -11.87
C ASP A 85 -1.34 -2.57 -11.40
N HIS A 86 -1.88 -2.89 -10.22
CA HIS A 86 -1.87 -4.25 -9.66
C HIS A 86 -0.44 -4.81 -9.54
N TYR A 87 0.42 -4.06 -8.85
CA TYR A 87 1.81 -4.41 -8.50
C TYR A 87 2.80 -4.41 -9.68
N ALA A 88 2.40 -3.99 -10.89
CA ALA A 88 3.30 -3.93 -12.04
C ALA A 88 4.34 -2.79 -11.93
N SER A 89 3.98 -1.68 -11.28
CA SER A 89 4.89 -0.60 -10.93
C SER A 89 4.57 0.01 -9.58
N PHE A 90 5.55 0.70 -9.00
CA PHE A 90 5.44 1.31 -7.69
C PHE A 90 5.99 2.73 -7.68
N GLN A 91 5.48 3.54 -6.76
CA GLN A 91 6.01 4.85 -6.39
C GLN A 91 6.24 4.87 -4.88
N ALA A 92 7.43 5.29 -4.43
CA ALA A 92 7.71 5.46 -3.01
C ALA A 92 6.99 6.71 -2.47
N ILE A 93 6.30 6.58 -1.35
CA ILE A 93 5.55 7.70 -0.78
C ILE A 93 6.49 8.52 0.11
N ALA A 94 6.69 9.77 -0.29
CA ALA A 94 7.42 10.77 0.47
C ALA A 94 6.46 11.57 1.38
N HIS A 95 7.01 12.02 2.51
CA HIS A 95 6.33 12.89 3.45
C HIS A 95 6.33 14.34 2.99
#